data_AF-A0A1A7YTH7-F1
#
_entry.id   AF-A0A1A7YTH7-F1
#
_cell.length_a   1.000
_cell.length_b   1.000
_cell.length_c   1.000
_cell.angle_alpha   90.00
_cell.angle_beta   90.00
_cell.angle_gamma   90.00
#
_symmetry.space_group_name_H-M   'P 1'
#
loop_
_entity.id
_entity.type
_entity.pdbx_description
1 polymer ?
#
loop_
_entity_poly.entity_id
_entity_poly.type
_entity_poly.pdbx_seq_one_letter_code
_entity_poly.pdbx_strand_id
1 'polypeptide(L)'
;RFCKSCIEKSIRDTGQRCPVDNEMLSEDQLFPDNFAKREILSLTIRCPNADCAEKMELRHLENHLAQCQFTTVPCPQCLQAVRKSCLEEHKTVECQRRLVSCPDCVTHFFFDEKELHEQQCLFASVKCQYCELDLIRDHVESHCDTDCPKAPIACNFSIFGCKERMQRHDLAQHMQEFTQMHMRYMAEYLRSLSLNGTTPKPLRILGPSISTEDPGPAALVSACGGVRPATSCSINSAACQPTEDIQRLREMDGRLVKQDHQLRELIILKETQAGQLAELRRRVS
;
A
#
# COMPACT_ATOMS: atom_id res chain seq x y z
N ARG A 1 58.79 -35.47 -17.76
CA ARG A 1 57.48 -35.15 -18.37
C ARG A 1 56.92 -33.94 -17.66
N PHE A 2 56.39 -32.96 -18.39
CA PHE A 2 55.88 -31.72 -17.82
C PHE A 2 54.61 -31.29 -18.55
N CYS A 3 53.74 -30.53 -17.88
CA CYS A 3 52.71 -29.78 -18.59
C CYS A 3 53.37 -28.77 -19.53
N LYS A 4 52.82 -28.58 -20.74
CA LYS A 4 53.36 -27.66 -21.75
C LYS A 4 53.60 -26.25 -21.18
N SER A 5 52.58 -25.67 -20.55
CA SER A 5 52.67 -24.35 -19.93
C SER A 5 53.72 -24.27 -18.80
N CYS A 6 53.91 -25.35 -18.03
CA CYS A 6 54.90 -25.38 -16.95
C CYS A 6 56.33 -25.40 -17.47
N ILE A 7 56.63 -26.22 -18.49
CA ILE A 7 57.99 -26.31 -19.02
C ILE A 7 58.38 -25.06 -19.82
N GLU A 8 57.46 -24.51 -20.62
CA GLU A 8 57.66 -23.24 -21.33
C GLU A 8 57.90 -22.09 -20.36
N LYS A 9 57.14 -22.05 -19.26
CA LYS A 9 57.37 -21.06 -18.18
C LYS A 9 58.75 -21.24 -17.55
N SER A 10 59.17 -22.48 -17.28
CA SER A 10 60.48 -22.73 -16.68
C SER A 10 61.64 -22.36 -17.60
N ILE A 11 61.55 -22.64 -18.91
CA ILE A 11 62.57 -22.27 -19.88
C ILE A 11 62.72 -20.74 -19.95
N ARG A 12 61.59 -20.03 -19.91
CA ARG A 12 61.52 -18.56 -19.93
C ARG A 12 62.09 -17.92 -18.66
N ASP A 13 61.70 -18.41 -17.49
CA ASP A 13 62.01 -17.78 -16.20
C ASP A 13 63.38 -18.21 -15.65
N THR A 14 63.72 -19.49 -15.82
CA THR A 14 64.89 -20.13 -15.20
C THR A 14 66.05 -20.27 -16.19
N GLY A 15 65.78 -20.19 -17.50
CA GLY A 15 66.74 -20.36 -18.60
C GLY A 15 66.59 -21.69 -19.34
N GLN A 16 67.27 -21.84 -20.49
CA GLN A 16 67.20 -22.99 -21.40
C GLN A 16 67.82 -24.28 -20.85
N ARG A 17 67.24 -24.81 -19.78
CA ARG A 17 67.64 -26.06 -19.14
C ARG A 17 66.46 -26.84 -18.60
N CYS A 18 66.60 -28.16 -18.52
CA CYS A 18 65.62 -29.03 -17.89
C CYS A 18 65.63 -28.82 -16.36
N PRO A 19 64.47 -28.63 -15.71
CA PRO A 19 64.40 -28.36 -14.27
C PRO A 19 64.81 -29.53 -13.35
N VAL A 20 64.98 -30.74 -13.89
CA VAL A 20 65.21 -31.95 -13.10
C VAL A 20 66.68 -32.39 -13.14
N ASP A 21 67.31 -32.34 -14.31
CA ASP A 21 68.68 -32.82 -14.55
C ASP A 21 69.65 -31.73 -15.03
N ASN A 22 69.18 -30.48 -15.23
CA ASN A 22 69.95 -29.32 -15.72
C ASN A 22 70.56 -29.46 -17.13
N GLU A 23 70.14 -30.46 -17.91
CA GLU A 23 70.54 -30.60 -19.31
C GLU A 23 70.02 -29.42 -20.16
N MET A 24 70.78 -29.00 -21.19
CA MET A 24 70.33 -27.92 -22.08
C MET A 24 69.04 -28.32 -22.79
N LEU A 25 67.99 -27.51 -22.64
CA LEU A 25 66.67 -27.77 -23.17
C LEU A 25 66.12 -26.51 -23.83
N SER A 26 65.79 -26.62 -25.12
CA SER A 26 65.15 -25.55 -25.90
C SER A 26 63.70 -25.88 -26.22
N GLU A 27 62.88 -24.87 -26.53
CA GLU A 27 61.45 -25.07 -26.83
C GLU A 27 61.23 -25.94 -28.08
N ASP A 28 62.13 -25.87 -29.07
CA ASP A 28 62.03 -26.63 -30.32
C ASP A 28 62.25 -28.14 -30.15
N GLN A 29 62.89 -28.55 -29.06
CA GLN A 29 63.11 -29.96 -28.72
C GLN A 29 61.91 -30.60 -28.01
N LEU A 30 60.90 -29.80 -27.65
CA LEU A 30 59.71 -30.30 -26.96
C LEU A 30 58.75 -30.96 -27.95
N PHE A 31 58.30 -32.15 -27.62
CA PHE A 31 57.28 -32.87 -28.39
C PHE A 31 56.09 -33.27 -27.51
N PRO A 32 54.87 -33.31 -28.07
CA PRO A 32 53.69 -33.72 -27.33
C PRO A 32 53.71 -35.24 -27.08
N ASP A 33 53.80 -35.63 -25.80
CA ASP A 33 53.63 -37.03 -25.38
C ASP A 33 52.13 -37.42 -25.44
N ASN A 34 51.66 -37.75 -26.64
CA ASN A 34 50.27 -38.13 -26.89
C ASN A 34 49.87 -39.43 -26.20
N PHE A 35 50.83 -40.33 -25.94
CA PHE A 35 50.57 -41.57 -25.21
C PHE A 35 50.24 -41.26 -23.74
N ALA A 36 51.10 -40.50 -23.06
CA ALA A 36 50.83 -40.06 -21.70
C ALA A 36 49.56 -39.21 -21.61
N LYS A 37 49.30 -38.33 -22.59
CA LYS A 37 48.04 -37.55 -22.64
C LYS A 37 46.80 -38.45 -22.67
N ARG A 38 46.80 -39.50 -23.50
CA ARG A 38 45.68 -40.46 -23.57
C ARG A 38 45.49 -41.21 -22.27
N GLU A 39 46.59 -41.66 -21.65
CA GLU A 39 46.56 -42.38 -20.37
C GLU A 39 45.99 -41.50 -19.25
N ILE A 40 46.46 -40.24 -19.14
CA ILE A 40 45.94 -39.26 -18.17
C ILE A 40 44.44 -38.99 -18.39
N LEU A 41 44.02 -38.82 -19.65
CA LEU A 41 42.62 -38.56 -19.99
C LEU A 41 41.69 -39.77 -19.78
N SER A 42 42.24 -40.98 -19.70
CA SER A 42 41.51 -42.22 -19.36
C SER A 42 41.40 -42.47 -17.85
N LEU A 43 42.04 -41.66 -17.00
CA LEU A 43 41.96 -41.85 -15.56
C LEU A 43 40.54 -41.62 -15.06
N THR A 44 40.02 -42.56 -14.29
CA THR A 44 38.72 -42.44 -13.64
C THR A 44 38.82 -41.54 -12.41
N ILE A 45 38.15 -40.41 -12.44
CA ILE A 45 38.10 -39.41 -11.36
C ILE A 45 36.67 -39.26 -10.82
N ARG A 46 36.54 -38.64 -9.64
CA ARG A 46 35.25 -38.23 -9.07
C ARG A 46 34.93 -36.79 -9.46
N CYS A 47 33.64 -36.47 -9.56
CA CYS A 47 33.20 -35.09 -9.71
C CYS A 47 33.68 -34.22 -8.52
N PRO A 48 34.15 -32.98 -8.76
CA PRO A 48 34.58 -32.06 -7.70
C PRO A 48 33.40 -31.42 -6.94
N ASN A 49 32.18 -31.47 -7.48
CA ASN A 49 31.01 -30.90 -6.81
C ASN A 49 30.67 -31.71 -5.56
N ALA A 50 30.40 -31.01 -4.47
CA ALA A 50 29.86 -31.61 -3.26
C ALA A 50 28.58 -32.39 -3.59
N ASP A 51 28.37 -33.53 -2.93
CA ASP A 51 27.22 -34.42 -3.11
C ASP A 51 27.12 -35.15 -4.45
N CYS A 52 28.02 -34.91 -5.42
CA CYS A 52 28.09 -35.69 -6.64
C CYS A 52 29.00 -36.92 -6.49
N ALA A 53 28.42 -38.12 -6.46
CA ALA A 53 29.15 -39.37 -6.34
C ALA A 53 29.62 -39.99 -7.68
N GLU A 54 29.35 -39.31 -8.80
CA GLU A 54 29.68 -39.84 -10.13
C GLU A 54 31.19 -39.96 -10.35
N LYS A 55 31.57 -41.06 -11.01
CA LYS A 55 32.93 -41.35 -11.46
C LYS A 55 32.95 -41.44 -12.98
N MET A 56 33.94 -40.82 -13.60
CA MET A 56 34.10 -40.81 -15.06
C MET A 56 35.57 -40.65 -15.45
N GLU A 57 35.89 -40.96 -16.70
CA GLU A 57 37.18 -40.61 -17.28
C GLU A 57 37.37 -39.09 -17.31
N LEU A 58 38.59 -38.61 -17.03
CA LEU A 58 38.92 -37.18 -17.01
C LEU A 58 38.47 -36.43 -18.27
N ARG A 59 38.53 -37.08 -19.45
CA ARG A 59 38.05 -36.50 -20.73
C ARG A 59 36.56 -36.13 -20.75
N HIS A 60 35.74 -36.75 -19.90
CA HIS A 60 34.30 -36.52 -19.84
C HIS A 60 33.90 -35.53 -18.74
N LEU A 61 34.85 -35.09 -17.91
CA LEU A 61 34.58 -34.22 -16.76
C LEU A 61 33.90 -32.90 -17.15
N GLU A 62 34.40 -32.23 -18.18
CA GLU A 62 33.85 -30.94 -18.62
C GLU A 62 32.38 -31.06 -19.04
N ASN A 63 32.04 -32.13 -19.78
CA ASN A 63 30.66 -32.40 -20.19
C ASN A 63 29.76 -32.69 -18.98
N HIS A 64 30.24 -33.46 -18.01
CA HIS A 64 29.50 -33.70 -16.78
C HIS A 64 29.30 -32.41 -15.99
N LEU A 65 30.32 -31.56 -15.79
CA LEU A 65 30.20 -30.33 -15.01
C LEU A 65 29.13 -29.37 -15.56
N ALA A 66 29.00 -29.30 -16.89
CA ALA A 66 27.95 -28.51 -17.55
C ALA A 66 26.53 -29.03 -17.23
N GLN A 67 26.38 -30.32 -17.02
CA GLN A 67 25.09 -30.98 -16.81
C GLN A 67 24.82 -31.35 -15.34
N CYS A 68 25.84 -31.35 -14.49
CA CYS A 68 25.80 -31.81 -13.12
C CYS A 68 24.75 -31.04 -12.31
N GLN A 69 23.83 -31.78 -11.69
CA GLN A 69 22.73 -31.21 -10.93
C GLN A 69 23.18 -30.63 -9.58
N PHE A 70 24.36 -31.03 -9.11
CA PHE A 70 24.98 -30.55 -7.88
C PHE A 70 25.85 -29.30 -8.10
N THR A 71 26.05 -28.86 -9.35
CA THR A 71 26.70 -27.59 -9.64
C THR A 71 25.87 -26.45 -9.08
N THR A 72 26.53 -25.47 -8.47
CA THR A 72 25.90 -24.24 -7.99
C THR A 72 25.88 -23.20 -9.11
N VAL A 73 24.71 -22.62 -9.38
CA VAL A 73 24.49 -21.61 -10.42
C VAL A 73 23.79 -20.38 -9.81
N PRO A 74 24.06 -19.17 -10.31
CA PRO A 74 23.38 -17.96 -9.82
C PRO A 74 21.91 -17.94 -10.29
N CYS A 75 21.01 -17.60 -9.38
CA CYS A 75 19.60 -17.38 -9.71
C CYS A 75 19.46 -16.14 -10.62
N PRO A 76 18.68 -16.19 -11.72
CA PRO A 76 18.55 -15.06 -12.64
C PRO A 76 17.82 -13.85 -12.03
N GLN A 77 17.06 -14.03 -10.95
CA GLN A 77 16.24 -12.97 -10.34
C GLN A 77 16.94 -12.30 -9.14
N CYS A 78 17.59 -13.08 -8.27
CA CYS A 78 18.22 -12.58 -7.05
C CYS A 78 19.73 -12.75 -6.99
N LEU A 79 20.35 -13.38 -8.02
CA LEU A 79 21.78 -13.66 -8.13
C LEU A 79 22.36 -14.55 -7.02
N GLN A 80 21.53 -15.09 -6.13
CA GLN A 80 21.97 -16.04 -5.10
C GLN A 80 22.47 -17.34 -5.72
N ALA A 81 23.53 -17.90 -5.15
CA ALA A 81 24.12 -19.14 -5.59
C ALA A 81 23.26 -20.33 -5.12
N VAL A 82 22.62 -21.03 -6.05
CA VAL A 82 21.69 -22.13 -5.77
C VAL A 82 22.12 -23.38 -6.54
N ARG A 83 21.96 -24.57 -5.95
CA ARG A 83 22.19 -25.82 -6.68
C ARG A 83 21.27 -25.90 -7.89
N LYS A 84 21.81 -26.35 -9.03
CA LYS A 84 21.05 -26.49 -10.28
C LYS A 84 19.80 -27.35 -10.10
N SER A 85 19.87 -28.41 -9.28
CA SER A 85 18.72 -29.25 -8.91
C SER A 85 17.60 -28.51 -8.20
N CYS A 86 17.93 -27.49 -7.41
CA CYS A 86 16.99 -26.73 -6.57
C CYS A 86 16.59 -25.39 -7.19
N LEU A 87 17.11 -25.05 -8.37
CA LEU A 87 16.92 -23.73 -8.99
C LEU A 87 15.45 -23.42 -9.30
N GLU A 88 14.69 -24.41 -9.78
CA GLU A 88 13.27 -24.21 -10.12
C GLU A 88 12.40 -24.07 -8.86
N GLU A 89 12.67 -24.87 -7.82
CA GLU A 89 12.02 -24.73 -6.51
C GLU A 89 12.36 -23.36 -5.90
N HIS A 90 13.63 -22.95 -5.94
CA HIS A 90 14.04 -21.64 -5.49
C HIS A 90 13.28 -20.53 -6.22
N LYS A 91 13.22 -20.53 -7.56
CA LYS A 91 12.51 -19.48 -8.34
C LYS A 91 11.03 -19.36 -7.97
N THR A 92 10.38 -20.48 -7.67
CA THR A 92 8.92 -20.53 -7.46
C THR A 92 8.51 -20.35 -6.00
N VAL A 93 9.32 -20.80 -5.05
CA VAL A 93 8.96 -20.87 -3.62
C VAL A 93 9.81 -19.97 -2.75
N GLU A 94 11.13 -19.94 -2.95
CA GLU A 94 12.06 -19.32 -1.99
C GLU A 94 12.53 -17.92 -2.41
N CYS A 95 12.61 -17.65 -3.71
CA CYS A 95 13.24 -16.47 -4.25
C CYS A 95 12.46 -15.21 -3.82
N GLN A 96 13.12 -14.31 -3.11
CA GLN A 96 12.54 -13.04 -2.67
C GLN A 96 12.23 -12.09 -3.84
N ARG A 97 12.96 -12.26 -4.95
CA ARG A 97 12.79 -11.51 -6.20
C ARG A 97 11.88 -12.23 -7.19
N ARG A 98 11.09 -13.23 -6.75
CA ARG A 98 10.06 -13.83 -7.59
C ARG A 98 8.90 -12.86 -7.77
N LEU A 99 8.30 -12.87 -8.95
CA LEU A 99 7.14 -12.05 -9.27
C LEU A 99 5.88 -12.75 -8.74
N VAL A 100 5.05 -12.04 -8.00
CA VAL A 100 3.76 -12.51 -7.48
C VAL A 100 2.64 -11.53 -7.87
N SER A 101 1.41 -12.02 -7.96
CA SER A 101 0.22 -11.23 -8.26
C SER A 101 -0.62 -11.00 -7.01
N CYS A 102 -1.09 -9.77 -6.78
CA CYS A 102 -2.08 -9.51 -5.73
C CYS A 102 -3.43 -10.16 -6.08
N PRO A 103 -4.11 -10.86 -5.15
CA PRO A 103 -5.44 -11.40 -5.37
C PRO A 103 -6.52 -10.33 -5.52
N ASP A 104 -6.36 -9.16 -4.89
CA ASP A 104 -7.38 -8.11 -4.86
C ASP A 104 -7.28 -7.13 -6.04
N CYS A 105 -6.05 -6.75 -6.43
CA CYS A 105 -5.83 -5.75 -7.50
C CYS A 105 -5.15 -6.31 -8.75
N VAL A 106 -4.71 -7.57 -8.75
CA VAL A 106 -4.09 -8.27 -9.90
C VAL A 106 -2.76 -7.65 -10.37
N THR A 107 -2.23 -6.65 -9.66
CA THR A 107 -0.91 -6.08 -9.98
C THR A 107 0.20 -7.06 -9.63
N HIS A 108 1.27 -7.04 -10.42
CA HIS A 108 2.45 -7.88 -10.21
C HIS A 108 3.56 -7.08 -9.53
N PHE A 109 4.20 -7.67 -8.53
CA PHE A 109 5.29 -7.08 -7.75
C PHE A 109 6.21 -8.18 -7.25
N PHE A 110 7.37 -7.80 -6.72
CA PHE A 110 8.31 -8.77 -6.15
C PHE A 110 7.84 -9.26 -4.79
N PHE A 111 8.14 -10.50 -4.45
CA PHE A 111 7.69 -11.09 -3.18
C PHE A 111 8.23 -10.34 -1.94
N ASP A 112 9.43 -9.75 -2.01
CA ASP A 112 9.98 -8.87 -0.97
C ASP A 112 9.13 -7.60 -0.71
N GLU A 113 8.38 -7.13 -1.71
CA GLU A 113 7.48 -5.98 -1.61
C GLU A 113 6.05 -6.36 -1.17
N LYS A 114 5.78 -7.65 -0.93
CA LYS A 114 4.43 -8.15 -0.65
C LYS A 114 3.79 -7.51 0.58
N GLU A 115 4.49 -7.45 1.70
CA GLU A 115 3.95 -6.89 2.95
C GLU A 115 3.60 -5.40 2.81
N LEU A 116 4.45 -4.65 2.10
CA LEU A 116 4.20 -3.24 1.80
C LEU A 116 2.96 -3.08 0.91
N HIS A 117 2.86 -3.90 -0.14
CA HIS A 117 1.71 -3.90 -1.02
C HIS A 117 0.40 -4.22 -0.27
N GLU A 118 0.36 -5.23 0.60
CA GLU A 118 -0.84 -5.59 1.37
C GLU A 118 -1.34 -4.44 2.26
N GLN A 119 -0.42 -3.64 2.81
CA GLN A 119 -0.76 -2.46 3.62
C GLN A 119 -1.28 -1.28 2.79
N GLN A 120 -0.92 -1.20 1.52
CA GLN A 120 -1.22 -0.06 0.64
C GLN A 120 -2.24 -0.38 -0.46
N CYS A 121 -2.59 -1.66 -0.65
CA CYS A 121 -3.50 -2.09 -1.68
C CYS A 121 -4.88 -1.46 -1.44
N LEU A 122 -5.27 -0.57 -2.36
CA LEU A 122 -6.55 0.15 -2.32
C LEU A 122 -7.74 -0.80 -2.47
N PHE A 123 -7.54 -1.92 -3.14
CA PHE A 123 -8.58 -2.92 -3.41
C PHE A 123 -8.68 -4.02 -2.34
N ALA A 124 -7.75 -4.04 -1.37
CA ALA A 124 -7.79 -5.01 -0.29
C ALA A 124 -9.03 -4.81 0.59
N SER A 125 -9.65 -5.93 0.98
CA SER A 125 -10.73 -5.93 1.96
C SER A 125 -10.18 -5.66 3.37
N VAL A 126 -10.71 -4.62 4.01
CA VAL A 126 -10.33 -4.18 5.36
C VAL A 126 -11.58 -3.89 6.18
N LYS A 127 -11.47 -4.03 7.50
CA LYS A 127 -12.58 -3.77 8.42
C LYS A 127 -12.64 -2.30 8.81
N CYS A 128 -13.83 -1.73 8.82
CA CYS A 128 -14.07 -0.44 9.44
C CYS A 128 -13.76 -0.51 10.94
N GLN A 129 -12.93 0.41 11.44
CA GLN A 129 -12.52 0.47 12.85
C GLN A 129 -13.66 0.77 13.85
N TYR A 130 -14.81 1.25 13.36
CA TYR A 130 -15.94 1.63 14.21
C TYR A 130 -17.08 0.61 14.17
N CYS A 131 -17.41 0.09 12.98
CA CYS A 131 -18.55 -0.81 12.79
C CYS A 131 -18.20 -2.25 12.39
N GLU A 132 -16.91 -2.55 12.21
CA GLU A 132 -16.38 -3.87 11.83
C GLU A 132 -16.86 -4.40 10.47
N LEU A 133 -17.52 -3.56 9.67
CA LEU A 133 -17.94 -3.90 8.31
C LEU A 133 -16.72 -4.07 7.40
N ASP A 134 -16.69 -5.16 6.64
CA ASP A 134 -15.69 -5.41 5.60
C ASP A 134 -15.96 -4.51 4.39
N LEU A 135 -14.98 -3.71 4.02
CA LEU A 135 -15.01 -2.73 2.94
C LEU A 135 -13.71 -2.80 2.14
N ILE A 136 -13.76 -2.38 0.89
CA ILE A 136 -12.54 -2.11 0.14
C ILE A 136 -11.84 -0.89 0.76
N ARG A 137 -10.51 -0.95 0.93
CA ARG A 137 -9.72 0.11 1.58
C ARG A 137 -10.02 1.51 1.02
N ASP A 138 -10.16 1.62 -0.30
CA ASP A 138 -10.53 2.87 -1.01
C ASP A 138 -11.84 3.51 -0.52
N HIS A 139 -12.79 2.71 -0.02
CA HIS A 139 -14.12 3.18 0.42
C HIS A 139 -14.25 3.37 1.93
N VAL A 140 -13.23 3.01 2.72
CA VAL A 140 -13.30 3.10 4.20
C VAL A 140 -13.44 4.55 4.66
N GLU A 141 -12.71 5.48 4.05
CA GLU A 141 -12.76 6.90 4.43
C GLU A 141 -14.15 7.48 4.18
N SER A 142 -14.67 7.31 2.96
CA SER A 142 -16.04 7.74 2.60
C SER A 142 -17.09 7.11 3.53
N HIS A 143 -16.98 5.82 3.83
CA HIS A 143 -17.90 5.14 4.75
C HIS A 143 -17.86 5.77 6.15
N CYS A 144 -16.67 6.02 6.72
CA CYS A 144 -16.53 6.64 8.04
C CYS A 144 -17.17 8.04 8.08
N ASP A 145 -17.03 8.80 7.00
CA ASP A 145 -17.49 10.18 6.89
C ASP A 145 -19.00 10.31 6.69
N THR A 146 -19.65 9.41 5.95
CA THR A 146 -21.07 9.55 5.60
C THR A 146 -21.97 8.46 6.17
N ASP A 147 -21.52 7.20 6.15
CA ASP A 147 -22.43 6.05 6.26
C ASP A 147 -22.29 5.31 7.60
N CYS A 148 -21.14 5.42 8.26
CA CYS A 148 -20.83 4.62 9.43
C CYS A 148 -21.67 5.05 10.64
N PRO A 149 -22.52 4.16 11.20
CA PRO A 149 -23.39 4.50 12.33
C PRO A 149 -22.62 4.64 13.65
N LYS A 150 -21.44 4.03 13.74
CA LYS A 150 -20.58 4.06 14.93
C LYS A 150 -19.42 5.06 14.80
N ALA A 151 -19.27 5.73 13.65
CA ALA A 151 -18.23 6.73 13.49
C ALA A 151 -18.46 7.92 14.44
N PRO A 152 -17.40 8.42 15.10
CA PRO A 152 -17.48 9.51 16.05
C PRO A 152 -17.61 10.86 15.32
N ILE A 153 -18.79 11.45 15.38
CA ILE A 153 -19.08 12.74 14.77
C ILE A 153 -19.18 13.85 15.82
N ALA A 154 -18.88 15.08 15.41
CA ALA A 154 -19.09 16.25 16.25
C ALA A 154 -20.56 16.66 16.23
N CYS A 155 -21.02 17.24 17.34
CA CYS A 155 -22.34 17.87 17.41
C CYS A 155 -22.53 18.95 16.32
N ASN A 156 -23.72 19.03 15.72
CA ASN A 156 -24.08 20.06 14.72
C ASN A 156 -23.96 21.49 15.28
N PHE A 157 -24.08 21.66 16.60
CA PHE A 157 -23.90 22.94 17.29
C PHE A 157 -22.45 23.20 17.73
N SER A 158 -21.49 22.42 17.24
CA SER A 158 -20.06 22.63 17.53
C SER A 158 -19.56 24.00 17.08
N ILE A 159 -20.07 24.51 15.96
CA ILE A 159 -19.81 25.87 15.48
C ILE A 159 -20.26 26.97 16.46
N PHE A 160 -21.23 26.67 17.32
CA PHE A 160 -21.77 27.60 18.32
C PHE A 160 -21.15 27.38 19.71
N GLY A 161 -20.36 26.32 19.90
CA GLY A 161 -19.63 26.06 21.15
C GLY A 161 -19.87 24.69 21.79
N CYS A 162 -20.69 23.81 21.20
CA CYS A 162 -20.84 22.44 21.73
C CYS A 162 -19.58 21.60 21.44
N LYS A 163 -18.89 21.12 22.48
CA LYS A 163 -17.64 20.35 22.33
C LYS A 163 -17.85 18.83 22.25
N GLU A 164 -19.09 18.38 22.34
CA GLU A 164 -19.41 16.97 22.39
C GLU A 164 -19.14 16.25 21.07
N ARG A 165 -18.56 15.06 21.19
CA ARG A 165 -18.42 14.08 20.11
C ARG A 165 -19.13 12.80 20.54
N MET A 166 -19.88 12.20 19.63
CA MET A 166 -20.68 11.01 19.89
C MET A 166 -20.69 10.11 18.66
N GLN A 167 -21.16 8.88 18.81
CA GLN A 167 -21.37 8.02 17.64
C GLN A 167 -22.52 8.59 16.80
N ARG A 168 -22.46 8.40 15.48
CA ARG A 168 -23.47 8.94 14.56
C ARG A 168 -24.90 8.58 14.95
N HIS A 169 -25.12 7.35 15.44
CA HIS A 169 -26.45 6.93 15.87
C HIS A 169 -26.95 7.61 17.16
N ASP A 170 -26.07 8.10 18.02
CA ASP A 170 -26.44 8.81 19.27
C ASP A 170 -26.75 10.29 19.04
N LEU A 171 -26.44 10.84 17.85
CA LEU A 171 -26.62 12.26 17.56
C LEU A 171 -28.06 12.74 17.78
N ALA A 172 -29.04 11.95 17.34
CA ALA A 172 -30.44 12.31 17.48
C ALA A 172 -30.84 12.43 18.96
N GLN A 173 -30.37 11.51 19.80
CA GLN A 173 -30.63 11.54 21.24
C GLN A 173 -29.97 12.76 21.90
N HIS A 174 -28.69 13.02 21.61
CA HIS A 174 -28.00 14.20 22.12
C HIS A 174 -28.68 15.52 21.69
N MET A 175 -29.11 15.61 20.43
CA MET A 175 -29.86 16.78 19.94
C MET A 175 -31.13 17.02 20.76
N GLN A 176 -31.86 15.96 21.08
CA GLN A 176 -33.07 16.05 21.89
C GLN A 176 -32.78 16.47 23.33
N GLU A 177 -31.84 15.80 24.01
CA GLU A 177 -31.54 16.04 25.44
C GLU A 177 -30.96 17.43 25.69
N PHE A 178 -30.11 17.94 24.80
CA PHE A 178 -29.36 19.18 25.01
C PHE A 178 -29.90 20.37 24.21
N THR A 179 -31.15 20.29 23.71
CA THR A 179 -31.78 21.35 22.90
C THR A 179 -31.68 22.73 23.56
N GLN A 180 -31.99 22.85 24.86
CA GLN A 180 -31.94 24.15 25.55
C GLN A 180 -30.53 24.74 25.61
N MET A 181 -29.53 23.89 25.83
CA MET A 181 -28.12 24.31 25.85
C MET A 181 -27.66 24.76 24.46
N HIS A 182 -28.04 24.03 23.41
CA HIS A 182 -27.76 24.39 22.02
C HIS A 182 -28.41 25.73 21.61
N MET A 183 -29.66 25.96 22.03
CA MET A 183 -30.34 27.24 21.80
C MET A 183 -29.64 28.40 22.53
N ARG A 184 -29.11 28.17 23.74
CA ARG A 184 -28.33 29.19 24.46
C ARG A 184 -27.02 29.52 23.73
N TYR A 185 -26.26 28.52 23.30
CA TYR A 185 -25.03 28.73 22.53
C TYR A 185 -25.30 29.51 21.23
N MET A 186 -26.36 29.16 20.51
CA MET A 186 -26.78 29.89 19.31
C MET A 186 -27.14 31.35 19.63
N ALA A 187 -27.89 31.61 20.70
CA ALA A 187 -28.25 32.96 21.10
C ALA A 187 -27.04 33.81 21.54
N GLU A 188 -26.11 33.23 22.29
CA GLU A 188 -24.85 33.88 22.68
C GLU A 188 -24.00 34.21 21.45
N TYR A 189 -23.88 33.27 20.51
CA TYR A 189 -23.18 33.48 19.24
C TYR A 189 -23.81 34.64 18.45
N LEU A 190 -25.14 34.66 18.28
CA LEU A 190 -25.84 35.74 17.59
C LEU A 190 -25.69 37.09 18.30
N ARG A 191 -25.74 37.14 19.64
CA ARG A 191 -25.47 38.37 20.41
C ARG A 191 -24.06 38.89 20.18
N SER A 192 -23.07 37.99 20.10
CA SER A 192 -21.67 38.38 19.82
C SER A 192 -21.50 39.02 18.44
N LEU A 193 -22.30 38.61 17.45
CA LEU A 193 -22.33 39.22 16.12
C LEU A 193 -23.02 40.59 16.12
N SER A 194 -24.10 40.75 16.89
CA SER A 194 -24.83 42.03 16.97
C SER A 194 -24.09 43.13 17.73
N LEU A 195 -23.21 42.77 18.67
CA LEU A 195 -22.41 43.74 19.44
C LEU A 195 -21.13 44.17 18.71
N ASN A 196 -20.62 43.34 17.79
CA ASN A 196 -19.41 43.60 17.02
C ASN A 196 -19.79 43.89 15.55
N GLY A 197 -20.13 45.14 15.24
CA GLY A 197 -20.49 45.62 13.89
C GLY A 197 -19.38 45.57 12.83
N THR A 198 -18.70 44.44 12.68
CA THR A 198 -17.69 44.17 11.65
C THR A 198 -17.98 42.84 10.97
N THR A 199 -18.01 42.90 9.64
CA THR A 199 -18.14 41.82 8.65
C THR A 199 -17.75 40.42 9.15
N PRO A 200 -18.58 39.38 8.95
CA PRO A 200 -18.23 38.02 9.34
C PRO A 200 -17.03 37.53 8.51
N LYS A 201 -16.00 37.02 9.21
CA LYS A 201 -14.94 36.21 8.60
C LYS A 201 -15.62 34.98 7.95
N PRO A 202 -15.28 34.59 6.72
CA PRO A 202 -15.87 33.41 6.11
C PRO A 202 -15.67 32.21 7.04
N LEU A 203 -16.76 31.47 7.29
CA LEU A 203 -16.72 30.16 7.95
C LEU A 203 -15.71 29.30 7.21
N ARG A 204 -14.48 29.19 7.75
CA ARG A 204 -13.53 28.19 7.27
C ARG A 204 -14.08 26.85 7.69
N ILE A 205 -14.56 26.08 6.72
CA ILE A 205 -14.65 24.63 6.82
C ILE A 205 -13.21 24.17 7.09
N LEU A 206 -12.89 23.89 8.36
CA LEU A 206 -11.66 23.19 8.70
C LEU A 206 -11.89 21.74 8.30
N GLY A 207 -11.28 21.33 7.18
CA GLY A 207 -10.92 19.93 6.99
C GLY A 207 -9.97 19.46 8.10
N PRO A 208 -9.85 18.14 8.34
CA PRO A 208 -9.10 17.63 9.47
C PRO A 208 -7.61 17.92 9.25
N SER A 209 -7.02 18.76 10.11
CA SER A 209 -5.58 18.97 10.18
C SER A 209 -5.03 18.24 11.40
N ILE A 210 -4.31 17.15 11.14
CA ILE A 210 -3.47 16.43 12.10
C ILE A 210 -2.47 17.41 12.71
N SER A 211 -2.38 17.45 14.03
CA SER A 211 -1.39 18.23 14.77
C SER A 211 -0.22 17.32 15.17
N THR A 212 0.99 17.63 14.67
CA THR A 212 2.26 17.19 15.24
C THR A 212 2.97 18.39 15.84
N GLU A 213 3.57 18.17 17.00
CA GLU A 213 3.98 19.20 17.96
C GLU A 213 5.26 19.97 17.61
N ASP A 214 5.38 21.11 18.33
CA ASP A 214 6.56 21.89 18.72
C ASP A 214 7.06 22.99 17.75
N PRO A 215 7.53 24.17 18.25
CA PRO A 215 8.92 24.26 18.73
C PRO A 215 9.29 25.37 19.76
N GLY A 216 10.47 25.20 20.40
CA GLY A 216 11.28 26.24 21.05
C GLY A 216 12.09 27.15 20.07
N PRO A 217 12.82 28.18 20.56
CA PRO A 217 12.83 29.50 19.90
C PRO A 217 14.13 29.93 19.18
N ALA A 218 13.91 30.95 18.32
CA ALA A 218 14.80 32.04 17.90
C ALA A 218 15.80 31.84 16.74
N ALA A 219 15.62 32.66 15.67
CA ALA A 219 16.66 33.52 15.09
C ALA A 219 16.07 34.48 14.02
N LEU A 220 16.61 35.71 14.00
CA LEU A 220 16.33 36.83 13.09
C LEU A 220 16.82 36.58 11.64
N VAL A 221 16.20 37.18 10.62
CA VAL A 221 16.70 38.37 9.85
C VAL A 221 15.94 38.60 8.52
N SER A 222 15.73 39.90 8.21
CA SER A 222 15.64 40.56 6.88
C SER A 222 14.57 40.17 5.84
N ALA A 223 14.14 41.03 4.91
CA ALA A 223 13.95 42.47 4.78
C ALA A 223 13.32 42.69 3.38
N CYS A 224 12.37 43.63 3.30
CA CYS A 224 11.99 44.52 2.18
C CYS A 224 11.67 44.00 0.76
N GLY A 225 10.53 44.47 0.24
CA GLY A 225 10.46 45.04 -1.12
C GLY A 225 9.13 44.89 -1.88
N GLY A 226 8.51 46.02 -2.23
CA GLY A 226 7.80 46.16 -3.53
C GLY A 226 6.30 46.44 -3.52
N VAL A 227 5.94 47.71 -3.70
CA VAL A 227 4.59 48.25 -3.95
C VAL A 227 4.28 48.25 -5.45
N ARG A 228 3.07 47.84 -5.88
CA ARG A 228 2.12 48.65 -6.70
C ARG A 228 0.85 47.88 -7.14
N PRO A 229 -0.27 48.59 -7.42
CA PRO A 229 -1.64 48.06 -7.31
C PRO A 229 -2.30 47.75 -8.66
N ALA A 230 -3.25 46.80 -8.66
CA ALA A 230 -4.11 46.51 -9.80
C ALA A 230 -5.58 46.83 -9.47
N THR A 231 -6.04 47.92 -10.09
CA THR A 231 -7.35 48.11 -10.74
C THR A 231 -8.62 47.61 -10.06
N SER A 232 -9.42 48.59 -9.65
CA SER A 232 -10.87 48.54 -9.43
C SER A 232 -11.64 48.09 -10.67
N CYS A 233 -12.51 47.08 -10.52
CA CYS A 233 -13.64 46.85 -11.40
C CYS A 233 -14.91 46.75 -10.55
N SER A 234 -15.75 47.78 -10.65
CA SER A 234 -17.12 47.80 -10.17
C SER A 234 -17.93 46.75 -10.92
N ILE A 235 -18.60 45.85 -10.20
CA ILE A 235 -19.66 45.03 -10.77
C ILE A 235 -20.97 45.45 -10.10
N ASN A 236 -21.83 46.01 -10.95
CA ASN A 236 -23.19 46.40 -10.65
C ASN A 236 -24.02 45.19 -10.18
N SER A 237 -24.86 45.48 -9.20
CA SER A 237 -25.96 44.67 -8.72
C SER A 237 -26.87 44.23 -9.87
N ALA A 238 -26.93 42.92 -10.12
CA ALA A 238 -28.02 42.29 -10.89
C ALA A 238 -28.56 41.14 -10.04
N ALA A 239 -29.83 41.23 -9.67
CA ALA A 239 -30.55 40.20 -8.94
C ALA A 239 -30.61 38.92 -9.80
N CYS A 240 -29.89 37.87 -9.40
CA CYS A 240 -29.99 36.55 -10.03
C CYS A 240 -31.33 35.90 -9.65
N GLN A 241 -32.15 35.59 -10.65
CA GLN A 241 -33.31 34.71 -10.51
C GLN A 241 -32.85 33.33 -10.01
N PRO A 242 -33.64 32.62 -9.17
CA PRO A 242 -33.29 31.28 -8.73
C PRO A 242 -33.17 30.35 -9.93
N THR A 243 -32.05 29.65 -10.06
CA THR A 243 -31.83 28.65 -11.12
C THR A 243 -32.88 27.54 -11.02
N GLU A 244 -33.42 27.10 -12.15
CA GLU A 244 -34.50 26.10 -12.24
C GLU A 244 -34.21 24.82 -11.43
N ASP A 245 -32.93 24.49 -11.25
CA ASP A 245 -32.49 23.32 -10.49
C ASP A 245 -32.74 23.44 -8.99
N ILE A 246 -32.65 24.65 -8.42
CA ILE A 246 -32.99 24.90 -7.01
C ILE A 246 -34.49 24.73 -6.78
N GLN A 247 -35.31 25.11 -7.77
CA GLN A 247 -36.75 24.91 -7.73
C GLN A 247 -37.11 23.41 -7.81
N ARG A 248 -36.45 22.65 -8.69
CA ARG A 248 -36.62 21.19 -8.81
C ARG A 248 -36.24 20.45 -7.53
N LEU A 249 -35.15 20.84 -6.87
CA LEU A 249 -34.73 20.28 -5.59
C LEU A 249 -35.79 20.49 -4.50
N ARG A 250 -36.32 21.71 -4.38
CA ARG A 250 -37.39 22.01 -3.41
C ARG A 250 -38.68 21.22 -3.67
N GLU A 251 -39.03 21.01 -4.94
CA GLU A 251 -40.18 20.20 -5.33
C GLU A 251 -39.98 18.70 -5.06
N MET A 252 -38.75 18.20 -5.17
CA MET A 252 -38.40 16.84 -4.79
C MET A 252 -38.45 16.66 -3.27
N ASP A 253 -37.88 17.57 -2.50
CA ASP A 253 -37.94 17.55 -1.03
C ASP A 253 -39.39 17.60 -0.54
N GLY A 254 -40.23 18.44 -1.14
CA GLY A 254 -41.66 18.51 -0.82
C GLY A 254 -42.43 17.21 -1.11
N ARG A 255 -42.01 16.44 -2.13
CA ARG A 255 -42.59 15.11 -2.42
C ARG A 255 -42.11 14.05 -1.43
N LEU A 256 -40.84 14.11 -1.04
CA LEU A 256 -40.24 13.18 -0.08
C LEU A 256 -40.90 13.33 1.30
N VAL A 257 -41.12 14.56 1.77
CA VAL A 257 -41.79 14.84 3.06
C VAL A 257 -43.23 14.30 3.06
N LYS A 258 -43.96 14.42 1.94
CA LYS A 258 -45.31 13.86 1.81
C LYS A 258 -45.31 12.33 1.86
N GLN A 259 -44.33 11.68 1.23
CA GLN A 259 -44.19 10.23 1.28
C GLN A 259 -43.81 9.74 2.68
N ASP A 260 -42.91 10.43 3.39
CA ASP A 260 -42.55 10.11 4.78
C ASP A 260 -43.77 10.22 5.70
N HIS A 261 -44.59 11.27 5.53
CA HIS A 261 -45.83 11.43 6.28
C HIS A 261 -46.81 10.27 6.02
N GLN A 262 -47.05 9.92 4.75
CA GLN A 262 -47.92 8.79 4.38
C GLN A 262 -47.40 7.45 4.92
N LEU A 263 -46.08 7.25 4.93
CA LEU A 263 -45.48 6.02 5.45
C LEU A 263 -45.70 5.91 6.97
N ARG A 264 -45.55 7.01 7.72
CA ARG A 264 -45.83 7.06 9.16
C ARG A 264 -47.30 6.76 9.46
N GLU A 265 -48.22 7.33 8.70
CA GLU A 265 -49.65 7.05 8.85
C GLU A 265 -49.95 5.55 8.61
N LEU A 266 -49.36 4.96 7.56
CA LEU A 266 -49.51 3.54 7.25
C LEU A 266 -48.94 2.63 8.35
N ILE A 267 -47.80 3.00 8.94
CA ILE A 267 -47.20 2.26 10.05
C ILE A 267 -48.13 2.28 11.27
N ILE A 268 -48.64 3.46 11.65
CA ILE A 268 -49.59 3.60 12.76
C ILE A 268 -50.84 2.76 12.52
N LEU A 269 -51.37 2.78 11.28
CA LEU A 269 -52.57 2.02 10.93
C LEU A 269 -52.32 0.50 11.02
N LYS A 270 -51.15 0.05 10.57
CA LYS A 270 -50.74 -1.36 10.64
C LYS A 270 -50.54 -1.83 12.07
N GLU A 271 -49.91 -1.02 12.93
CA GLU A 271 -49.75 -1.32 14.35
C GLU A 271 -51.10 -1.38 15.07
N THR A 272 -52.02 -0.47 14.73
CA THR A 272 -53.39 -0.47 15.27
C THR A 272 -54.16 -1.73 14.86
N GLN A 273 -54.08 -2.15 13.59
CA GLN A 273 -54.68 -3.40 13.11
C GLN A 273 -54.06 -4.63 13.77
N ALA A 274 -52.74 -4.66 13.95
CA ALA A 274 -52.05 -5.75 14.64
C ALA A 274 -52.51 -5.85 16.11
N GLY A 275 -52.68 -4.73 16.80
CA GLY A 275 -53.23 -4.67 18.16
C GLY A 275 -54.67 -5.17 18.24
N GLN A 276 -55.53 -4.77 17.31
CA GLN A 276 -56.91 -5.24 17.23
C GLN A 276 -57.00 -6.75 16.95
N LEU A 277 -56.14 -7.29 16.07
CA LEU A 277 -56.05 -8.72 15.80
C LEU A 277 -55.54 -9.51 17.01
N ALA A 278 -54.58 -8.98 17.76
CA ALA A 278 -54.10 -9.60 19.00
C ALA A 278 -55.19 -9.62 20.09
N GLU A 279 -55.99 -8.57 20.20
CA GLU A 279 -57.12 -8.49 21.12
C GLU A 279 -58.25 -9.46 20.74
N LEU A 280 -58.59 -9.57 19.45
CA LEU A 280 -59.55 -10.56 18.96
C LEU A 280 -59.08 -12.00 19.24
N ARG A 281 -57.80 -12.31 19.04
CA ARG A 281 -57.24 -13.64 19.37
C ARG A 281 -57.36 -13.97 20.85
N ARG A 282 -57.16 -12.99 21.74
CA ARG A 282 -57.33 -13.18 23.19
C ARG A 282 -58.77 -13.42 23.64
N ARG A 283 -59.77 -12.97 22.87
CA ARG A 283 -61.20 -13.18 23.18
C ARG A 283 -61.75 -14.50 22.65
N VAL A 284 -61.03 -15.14 21.73
CA VAL A 284 -61.43 -16.42 21.10
C VAL A 284 -60.69 -17.61 21.72
N SER A 285 -59.65 -17.37 22.53
CA SER A 285 -59.01 -18.37 23.41
C SER A 285 -59.64 -18.35 24.80
#